data_AF-A0A7C5R3N2-F1
#
_entry.id   AF-A0A7C5R3N2-F1
#
_cell.length_a   1.000
_cell.length_b   1.000
_cell.length_c   1.000
_cell.angle_alpha   90.00
_cell.angle_beta   90.00
_cell.angle_gamma   90.00
#
_symmetry.space_group_name_H-M   'P 1'
#
loop_
_entity.id
_entity.type
_entity.pdbx_description
1 polymer ?
#
loop_
_entity_poly.entity_id
_entity_poly.type
_entity_poly.pdbx_seq_one_letter_code
_entity_poly.pdbx_strand_id
1 'polypeptide(L)'
;TSGMGTATYLKAIEAGADIVDTAISSVALGTSQPPTETLVYILQGGEHDTGLDLGLLSEIAAYFARVRGEYHQFESGLPGVDVNVLMYQVPGGMLSNLVSQLRQQKAEDRYHDVLAEMPRVRADLGYPPLVTPTSQIVGTQATFNVLAGERYKVISEEVKNYVGGLYGRPPGPISPELKKLVLGDKQPIAVRPADLLEPGFEKARAEIGGLAQSEEDVISYALFPSVAREFFQRRAKGFPAPTKQAAAAVAAGAQAGAAQPPVSLWKLASRVERGLGR
;
A
#
# COMPACT_ATOMS: atom_id res chain seq x y z
N THR A 1 -0.72 -11.80 7.25
CA THR A 1 0.69 -12.29 7.34
C THR A 1 0.90 -13.25 8.49
N SER A 2 0.56 -12.87 9.72
CA SER A 2 0.81 -13.67 10.94
C SER A 2 -0.03 -14.96 11.07
N GLY A 3 -0.97 -15.21 10.16
CA GLY A 3 -1.93 -16.31 10.27
C GLY A 3 -3.10 -16.03 11.24
N MET A 4 -3.06 -14.95 12.02
CA MET A 4 -4.08 -14.66 13.04
C MET A 4 -5.29 -13.86 12.53
N GLY A 5 -5.26 -13.38 11.28
CA GLY A 5 -6.24 -12.41 10.76
C GLY A 5 -7.70 -12.83 10.92
N THR A 6 -8.05 -14.06 10.52
CA THR A 6 -9.42 -14.57 10.65
C THR A 6 -9.86 -14.64 12.11
N ALA A 7 -8.99 -15.08 13.02
CA ALA A 7 -9.29 -15.16 14.44
C ALA A 7 -9.46 -13.77 15.07
N THR A 8 -8.61 -12.81 14.69
CA THR A 8 -8.76 -11.40 15.11
C THR A 8 -10.09 -10.83 14.66
N TYR A 9 -10.51 -11.08 13.43
CA TYR A 9 -11.79 -10.59 12.92
C TYR A 9 -12.98 -11.21 13.65
N LEU A 10 -12.95 -12.53 13.89
CA LEU A 10 -14.00 -13.18 14.67
C LEU A 10 -14.13 -12.54 16.07
N LYS A 11 -13.00 -12.28 16.76
CA LYS A 11 -13.02 -11.59 18.06
C LYS A 11 -13.48 -10.14 17.98
N ALA A 12 -13.20 -9.44 16.88
CA ALA A 12 -13.71 -8.09 16.67
C ALA A 12 -15.23 -8.08 16.47
N ILE A 13 -15.76 -9.04 15.70
CA ILE A 13 -17.20 -9.20 15.45
C ILE A 13 -17.93 -9.55 16.76
N GLU A 14 -17.42 -10.52 17.53
CA GLU A 14 -17.96 -10.86 18.85
C GLU A 14 -17.94 -9.67 19.83
N ALA A 15 -17.00 -8.72 19.65
CA ALA A 15 -16.91 -7.50 20.43
C ALA A 15 -17.78 -6.34 19.91
N GLY A 16 -18.53 -6.55 18.83
CA GLY A 16 -19.47 -5.57 18.27
C GLY A 16 -18.93 -4.71 17.13
N ALA A 17 -17.91 -5.14 16.40
CA ALA A 17 -17.48 -4.45 15.19
C ALA A 17 -18.56 -4.52 14.09
N ASP A 18 -18.94 -3.38 13.51
CA ASP A 18 -19.99 -3.30 12.50
C ASP A 18 -19.56 -3.81 11.11
N ILE A 19 -18.27 -3.64 10.75
CA ILE A 19 -17.73 -3.92 9.41
C ILE A 19 -16.33 -4.52 9.53
N VAL A 20 -16.04 -5.53 8.71
CA VAL A 20 -14.70 -6.12 8.53
C VAL A 20 -14.32 -6.18 7.05
N ASP A 21 -13.06 -5.91 6.73
CA ASP A 21 -12.54 -5.94 5.35
C ASP A 21 -11.96 -7.31 5.01
N THR A 22 -12.50 -7.99 4.01
CA THR A 22 -12.01 -9.31 3.58
C THR A 22 -11.55 -9.29 2.12
N ALA A 23 -10.89 -10.35 1.68
CA ALA A 23 -10.56 -10.57 0.28
C ALA A 23 -11.17 -11.89 -0.20
N ILE A 24 -11.57 -11.97 -1.47
CA ILE A 24 -12.06 -13.22 -2.04
C ILE A 24 -10.95 -14.29 -1.98
N SER A 25 -11.31 -15.54 -1.64
CA SER A 25 -10.36 -16.59 -1.23
C SER A 25 -9.18 -16.79 -2.18
N SER A 26 -9.38 -16.66 -3.49
CA SER A 26 -8.34 -16.83 -4.51
C SER A 26 -7.19 -15.81 -4.43
N VAL A 27 -7.41 -14.67 -3.78
CA VAL A 27 -6.42 -13.59 -3.54
C VAL A 27 -6.33 -13.19 -2.06
N ALA A 28 -6.85 -14.03 -1.17
CA ALA A 28 -6.80 -13.85 0.28
C ALA A 28 -5.55 -14.48 0.89
N LEU A 29 -5.42 -14.38 2.22
CA LEU A 29 -4.36 -14.96 3.04
C LEU A 29 -2.95 -14.41 2.72
N GLY A 30 -1.93 -14.97 3.35
CA GLY A 30 -0.55 -14.49 3.21
C GLY A 30 -0.45 -13.03 3.63
N THR A 31 0.00 -12.16 2.74
CA THR A 31 0.08 -10.71 2.94
C THR A 31 -1.23 -9.96 2.65
N SER A 32 -2.26 -10.66 2.18
CA SER A 32 -3.61 -10.15 1.92
C SER A 32 -4.52 -10.27 3.15
N GLN A 33 -5.80 -9.95 2.97
CA GLN A 33 -6.83 -10.04 4.00
C GLN A 33 -7.35 -11.48 4.21
N PRO A 34 -8.04 -11.76 5.34
CA PRO A 34 -8.79 -12.99 5.53
C PRO A 34 -9.80 -13.29 4.40
N PRO A 35 -10.09 -14.58 4.11
CA PRO A 35 -11.02 -14.95 3.04
C PRO A 35 -12.46 -14.56 3.38
N THR A 36 -13.14 -13.92 2.44
CA THR A 36 -14.55 -13.51 2.58
C THR A 36 -15.44 -14.71 2.86
N GLU A 37 -15.33 -15.77 2.06
CA GLU A 37 -16.16 -16.98 2.11
C GLU A 37 -16.03 -17.70 3.46
N THR A 38 -14.80 -17.75 3.98
CA THR A 38 -14.52 -18.38 5.28
C THR A 38 -15.25 -17.64 6.40
N LEU A 39 -15.18 -16.31 6.42
CA LEU A 39 -15.88 -15.54 7.46
C LEU A 39 -17.40 -15.60 7.30
N VAL A 40 -17.92 -15.49 6.07
CA VAL A 40 -19.36 -15.63 5.81
C VAL A 40 -19.87 -16.99 6.32
N TYR A 41 -19.17 -18.08 6.03
CA TYR A 41 -19.55 -19.42 6.49
C TYR A 41 -19.48 -19.55 8.02
N ILE A 42 -18.45 -18.98 8.67
CA ILE A 42 -18.32 -19.00 10.14
C ILE A 42 -19.50 -18.31 10.82
N LEU A 43 -20.03 -17.23 10.24
CA LEU A 43 -21.10 -16.42 10.82
C LEU A 43 -22.50 -16.88 10.41
N GLN A 44 -22.61 -17.79 9.43
CA GLN A 44 -23.87 -18.21 8.84
C GLN A 44 -24.78 -18.88 9.89
N GLY A 45 -26.04 -18.45 9.95
CA GLY A 45 -27.04 -18.91 10.91
C GLY A 45 -26.87 -18.38 12.34
N GLY A 46 -25.85 -17.54 12.59
CA GLY A 46 -25.61 -16.90 13.88
C GLY A 46 -26.23 -15.51 14.02
N GLU A 47 -25.98 -14.87 15.16
CA GLU A 47 -26.42 -13.49 15.44
C GLU A 47 -25.83 -12.46 14.45
N HIS A 48 -24.64 -12.75 13.94
CA HIS A 48 -23.91 -11.88 13.02
C HIS A 48 -23.92 -12.42 11.57
N ASP A 49 -24.95 -13.18 11.19
CA ASP A 49 -25.10 -13.66 9.81
C ASP A 49 -25.08 -12.46 8.83
N THR A 50 -24.26 -12.59 7.80
CA THR A 50 -24.03 -11.53 6.82
C THR A 50 -25.09 -11.52 5.72
N GLY A 51 -25.83 -12.60 5.54
CA GLY A 51 -26.80 -12.79 4.44
C GLY A 51 -26.18 -12.88 3.05
N LEU A 52 -24.85 -13.05 2.95
CA LEU A 52 -24.15 -13.16 1.67
C LEU A 52 -24.25 -14.58 1.09
N ASP A 53 -24.45 -14.66 -0.22
CA ASP A 53 -24.57 -15.93 -0.95
C ASP A 53 -23.18 -16.57 -1.17
N LEU A 54 -22.93 -17.68 -0.49
CA LEU A 54 -21.68 -18.45 -0.61
C LEU A 54 -21.47 -19.05 -2.01
N GLY A 55 -22.54 -19.41 -2.72
CA GLY A 55 -22.45 -19.90 -4.10
C GLY A 55 -21.94 -18.82 -5.04
N LEU A 56 -22.53 -17.62 -4.95
CA LEU A 56 -22.06 -16.47 -5.73
C LEU A 56 -20.61 -16.09 -5.39
N LEU A 57 -20.24 -16.10 -4.10
CA LEU A 57 -18.86 -15.85 -3.71
C LEU A 57 -17.90 -16.89 -4.30
N SER A 58 -18.29 -18.18 -4.31
CA SER A 58 -17.47 -19.23 -4.94
C SER A 58 -17.28 -19.02 -6.44
N GLU A 59 -18.29 -18.52 -7.16
CA GLU A 59 -18.16 -18.18 -8.58
C GLU A 59 -17.17 -17.02 -8.81
N ILE A 60 -17.24 -15.99 -7.95
CA ILE A 60 -16.31 -14.85 -7.97
C ILE A 60 -14.88 -15.31 -7.68
N ALA A 61 -14.69 -16.20 -6.70
CA ALA A 61 -13.38 -16.78 -6.38
C ALA A 61 -12.79 -17.56 -7.58
N ALA A 62 -13.62 -18.35 -8.26
CA ALA A 62 -13.20 -19.08 -9.45
C ALA A 62 -12.80 -18.14 -10.60
N TYR A 63 -13.49 -17.00 -10.75
CA TYR A 63 -13.10 -15.95 -11.70
C TYR A 63 -11.73 -15.36 -11.36
N PHE A 64 -11.53 -14.90 -10.11
CA PHE A 64 -10.27 -14.28 -9.72
C PHE A 64 -9.09 -15.26 -9.67
N ALA A 65 -9.32 -16.55 -9.44
CA ALA A 65 -8.29 -17.58 -9.57
C ALA A 65 -7.74 -17.65 -11.00
N ARG A 66 -8.61 -17.55 -12.03
CA ARG A 66 -8.17 -17.50 -13.43
C ARG A 66 -7.37 -16.23 -13.72
N VAL A 67 -7.89 -15.08 -13.30
CA VAL A 67 -7.21 -13.79 -13.45
C VAL A 67 -5.82 -13.86 -12.82
N ARG A 68 -5.69 -14.31 -11.56
CA ARG A 68 -4.41 -14.43 -10.87
C ARG A 68 -3.38 -15.27 -11.65
N GLY A 69 -3.81 -16.34 -12.30
CA GLY A 69 -2.94 -17.18 -13.13
C GLY A 69 -2.25 -16.42 -14.28
N GLU A 70 -2.89 -15.39 -14.82
CA GLU A 70 -2.33 -14.52 -15.87
C GLU A 70 -1.20 -13.63 -15.34
N TYR A 71 -1.16 -13.38 -14.04
CA TYR A 71 -0.18 -12.51 -13.36
C TYR A 71 0.92 -13.30 -12.63
N HIS A 72 1.10 -14.60 -12.92
CA HIS A 72 2.06 -15.48 -12.24
C HIS A 72 3.50 -14.92 -12.15
N GLN A 73 3.94 -14.12 -13.13
CA GLN A 73 5.26 -13.48 -13.15
C GLN A 73 5.48 -12.48 -11.99
N PHE A 74 4.40 -12.01 -11.35
CA PHE A 74 4.44 -11.07 -10.23
C PHE A 74 4.25 -11.77 -8.86
N GLU A 75 4.10 -13.09 -8.84
CA GLU A 75 3.99 -13.83 -7.58
C GLU A 75 5.29 -13.67 -6.76
N SER A 76 5.13 -13.29 -5.50
CA SER A 76 6.26 -12.95 -4.63
C SER A 76 7.09 -14.17 -4.20
N GLY A 77 6.56 -15.37 -4.37
CA GLY A 77 7.17 -16.62 -3.88
C GLY A 77 7.21 -16.72 -2.35
N LEU A 78 6.58 -15.78 -1.63
CA LEU A 78 6.55 -15.79 -0.17
C LEU A 78 5.71 -16.96 0.33
N PRO A 79 6.20 -17.74 1.31
CA PRO A 79 5.42 -18.79 1.94
C PRO A 79 4.22 -18.17 2.69
N GLY A 80 3.12 -18.92 2.83
CA GLY A 80 1.84 -18.43 3.35
C GLY A 80 1.93 -17.65 4.68
N VAL A 81 1.95 -18.35 5.82
CA VAL A 81 2.04 -17.70 7.13
C VAL A 81 3.49 -17.41 7.46
N ASP A 82 3.79 -16.16 7.85
CA ASP A 82 5.09 -15.76 8.37
C ASP A 82 4.93 -15.12 9.75
N VAL A 83 5.32 -15.86 10.79
CA VAL A 83 5.24 -15.41 12.20
C VAL A 83 6.30 -14.36 12.53
N ASN A 84 7.37 -14.25 11.74
CA ASN A 84 8.42 -13.26 11.97
C ASN A 84 7.91 -11.82 11.83
N VAL A 85 6.75 -11.63 11.18
CA VAL A 85 6.07 -10.33 11.16
C VAL A 85 5.77 -9.80 12.56
N LEU A 86 5.59 -10.68 13.56
CA LEU A 86 5.35 -10.27 14.94
C LEU A 86 6.60 -9.66 15.59
N MET A 87 7.78 -10.08 15.12
CA MET A 87 9.07 -9.57 15.60
C MET A 87 9.46 -8.29 14.87
N TYR A 88 9.42 -8.29 13.54
CA TYR A 88 9.94 -7.19 12.73
C TYR A 88 8.89 -6.12 12.39
N GLN A 89 7.59 -6.44 12.56
CA GLN A 89 6.45 -5.54 12.32
C GLN A 89 6.43 -4.90 10.93
N VAL A 90 7.02 -5.58 9.95
CA VAL A 90 7.08 -5.12 8.56
C VAL A 90 5.76 -5.42 7.86
N PRO A 91 5.07 -4.42 7.26
CA PRO A 91 3.85 -4.67 6.48
C PRO A 91 4.11 -5.66 5.35
N GLY A 92 3.13 -6.53 5.07
CA GLY A 92 3.28 -7.59 4.06
C GLY A 92 3.69 -7.06 2.68
N GLY A 93 3.04 -6.01 2.18
CA GLY A 93 3.40 -5.39 0.89
C GLY A 93 4.76 -4.69 0.87
N MET A 94 5.30 -4.34 2.04
CA MET A 94 6.66 -3.80 2.14
C MET A 94 7.71 -4.91 2.00
N LEU A 95 7.46 -6.11 2.55
CA LEU A 95 8.39 -7.24 2.46
C LEU A 95 8.66 -7.65 1.02
N SER A 96 7.62 -7.78 0.19
CA SER A 96 7.77 -8.13 -1.22
C SER A 96 8.58 -7.07 -2.00
N ASN A 97 8.37 -5.79 -1.69
CA ASN A 97 9.11 -4.70 -2.30
C ASN A 97 10.59 -4.69 -1.89
N LEU A 98 10.88 -4.91 -0.60
CA LEU A 98 12.24 -5.00 -0.09
C LEU A 98 13.03 -6.14 -0.76
N VAL A 99 12.42 -7.32 -0.90
CA VAL A 99 13.05 -8.47 -1.59
C VAL A 99 13.37 -8.11 -3.05
N SER A 100 12.44 -7.46 -3.76
CA SER A 100 12.66 -7.00 -5.13
C SER A 100 13.83 -6.00 -5.23
N GLN A 101 13.91 -5.05 -4.29
CA GLN A 101 14.99 -4.05 -4.24
C GLN A 101 16.36 -4.69 -3.99
N LEU A 102 16.46 -5.62 -3.02
CA LEU A 102 17.71 -6.33 -2.75
C LEU A 102 18.16 -7.18 -3.93
N ARG A 103 17.22 -7.82 -4.64
CA ARG A 103 17.50 -8.57 -5.87
C ARG A 103 18.07 -7.70 -6.99
N GLN A 104 17.50 -6.51 -7.20
CA GLN A 104 18.03 -5.55 -8.17
C GLN A 104 19.47 -5.12 -7.84
N GLN A 105 19.82 -5.11 -6.56
CA GLN A 105 21.15 -4.77 -6.06
C GLN A 105 22.08 -6.00 -5.90
N LYS A 106 21.60 -7.21 -6.22
CA LYS A 106 22.34 -8.47 -6.02
C LYS A 106 22.79 -8.69 -4.57
N ALA A 107 21.95 -8.33 -3.61
CA ALA A 107 22.22 -8.37 -2.18
C ALA A 107 21.15 -9.15 -1.39
N GLU A 108 20.53 -10.15 -2.02
CA GLU A 108 19.47 -10.97 -1.40
C GLU A 108 19.93 -11.71 -0.14
N ASP A 109 21.22 -12.05 -0.07
CA ASP A 109 21.86 -12.68 1.09
C ASP A 109 21.82 -11.80 2.35
N ARG A 110 21.67 -10.48 2.19
CA ARG A 110 21.58 -9.51 3.28
C ARG A 110 20.16 -9.32 3.82
N TYR A 111 19.17 -10.05 3.31
CA TYR A 111 17.76 -9.87 3.67
C TYR A 111 17.50 -9.92 5.19
N HIS A 112 18.04 -10.93 5.88
CA HIS A 112 17.85 -11.07 7.32
C HIS A 112 18.56 -9.96 8.12
N ASP A 113 19.70 -9.48 7.64
CA ASP A 113 20.39 -8.35 8.26
C ASP A 113 19.53 -7.08 8.19
N VAL A 114 18.89 -6.82 7.05
CA VAL A 114 17.98 -5.67 6.89
C VAL A 114 16.79 -5.79 7.83
N LEU A 115 16.15 -6.96 7.90
CA LEU A 115 15.04 -7.18 8.83
C LEU A 115 15.45 -6.97 10.29
N ALA A 116 16.67 -7.37 10.67
CA ALA A 116 17.19 -7.15 12.02
C ALA A 116 17.58 -5.69 12.30
N GLU A 117 17.86 -4.89 11.28
CA GLU A 117 18.20 -3.47 11.39
C GLU A 117 16.95 -2.57 11.43
N MET A 118 15.86 -2.97 10.77
CA MET A 118 14.63 -2.19 10.69
C MET A 118 14.04 -1.79 12.06
N PRO A 119 13.89 -2.68 13.07
CA PRO A 119 13.39 -2.29 14.39
C PRO A 119 14.30 -1.26 15.09
N ARG A 120 15.61 -1.31 14.85
CA ARG A 120 16.58 -0.36 15.43
C ARG A 120 16.44 1.02 14.79
N VAL A 121 16.34 1.08 13.46
CA VAL A 121 16.06 2.34 12.75
C VAL A 121 14.71 2.93 13.17
N ARG A 122 13.69 2.08 13.33
CA ARG A 122 12.37 2.51 13.82
C ARG A 122 12.45 3.09 15.24
N ALA A 123 13.22 2.48 16.14
CA ALA A 123 13.43 3.00 17.49
C ALA A 123 14.12 4.37 17.44
N ASP A 124 15.17 4.52 16.63
CA ASP A 124 15.89 5.79 16.47
C ASP A 124 15.03 6.91 15.89
N LEU A 125 14.03 6.56 15.06
CA LEU A 125 13.05 7.50 14.52
C LEU A 125 11.86 7.76 15.47
N GLY A 126 11.90 7.27 16.70
CA GLY A 126 10.85 7.54 17.69
C GLY A 126 9.59 6.69 17.47
N TYR A 127 9.76 5.42 17.07
CA TYR A 127 8.70 4.41 16.92
C TYR A 127 7.52 4.80 16.01
N PRO A 128 7.74 5.35 14.79
CA PRO A 128 6.63 5.56 13.87
C PRO A 128 5.88 4.24 13.61
N PRO A 129 4.55 4.29 13.41
CA PRO A 129 3.83 3.19 12.79
C PRO A 129 4.49 2.87 11.45
N LEU A 130 4.76 1.60 11.16
CA LEU A 130 5.31 1.21 9.86
C LEU A 130 4.16 1.07 8.87
N VAL A 131 3.87 2.15 8.17
CA VAL A 131 2.90 2.22 7.07
C VAL A 131 3.46 3.16 6.00
N THR A 132 2.96 3.16 4.77
CA THR A 132 3.41 4.14 3.78
C THR A 132 3.14 5.56 4.28
N PRO A 133 4.13 6.49 4.27
CA PRO A 133 5.48 6.35 3.72
C PRO A 133 6.58 5.90 4.71
N THR A 134 6.33 5.94 6.03
CA THR A 134 7.34 5.68 7.08
C THR A 134 7.95 4.29 6.98
N SER A 135 7.19 3.30 6.52
CA SER A 135 7.69 1.94 6.31
C SER A 135 8.84 1.91 5.30
N GLN A 136 8.71 2.62 4.18
CA GLN A 136 9.75 2.75 3.15
C GLN A 136 10.94 3.56 3.67
N ILE A 137 10.71 4.63 4.44
CA ILE A 137 11.79 5.43 5.05
C ILE A 137 12.66 4.54 5.95
N VAL A 138 12.04 3.76 6.84
CA VAL A 138 12.73 2.84 7.74
C VAL A 138 13.44 1.73 6.96
N GLY A 139 12.77 1.13 5.97
CA GLY A 139 13.34 0.06 5.16
C GLY A 139 14.56 0.50 4.34
N THR A 140 14.45 1.61 3.62
CA THR A 140 15.55 2.16 2.81
C THR A 140 16.75 2.51 3.69
N GLN A 141 16.52 3.15 4.84
CA GLN A 141 17.61 3.49 5.75
C GLN A 141 18.26 2.24 6.38
N ALA A 142 17.47 1.22 6.73
CA ALA A 142 18.00 -0.05 7.22
C ALA A 142 18.89 -0.73 6.15
N THR A 143 18.44 -0.75 4.89
CA THR A 143 19.24 -1.24 3.76
C THR A 143 20.55 -0.46 3.61
N PHE A 144 20.51 0.87 3.69
CA PHE A 144 21.72 1.69 3.65
C PHE A 144 22.70 1.35 4.77
N ASN A 145 22.22 1.22 6.01
CA ASN A 145 23.06 0.86 7.16
C ASN A 145 23.75 -0.51 6.95
N VAL A 146 23.00 -1.51 6.48
CA VAL A 146 23.48 -2.88 6.26
C VAL A 146 24.50 -2.98 5.12
N LEU A 147 24.26 -2.29 4.02
CA LEU A 147 25.17 -2.27 2.87
C LEU A 147 26.41 -1.42 3.11
N ALA A 148 26.28 -0.32 3.85
CA ALA A 148 27.42 0.52 4.23
C ALA A 148 28.29 -0.10 5.34
N GLY A 149 27.76 -1.10 6.07
CA GLY A 149 28.42 -1.72 7.23
C GLY A 149 28.47 -0.82 8.47
N GLU A 150 27.82 0.35 8.43
CA GLU A 150 27.87 1.37 9.47
C GLU A 150 26.54 2.14 9.49
N ARG A 151 25.94 2.28 10.68
CA ARG A 151 24.63 2.93 10.84
C ARG A 151 24.74 4.42 10.55
N TYR A 152 23.85 4.93 9.70
CA TYR A 152 23.73 6.36 9.36
C TYR A 152 24.97 6.99 8.72
N LYS A 153 25.90 6.18 8.19
CA LYS A 153 26.99 6.67 7.32
C LYS A 153 26.45 7.38 6.08
N VAL A 154 25.37 6.82 5.51
CA VAL A 154 24.57 7.43 4.45
C VAL A 154 23.15 7.58 4.99
N ILE A 155 22.64 8.81 5.02
CA ILE A 155 21.30 9.12 5.51
C ILE A 155 20.42 9.49 4.32
N SER A 156 19.29 8.81 4.17
CA SER A 156 18.33 9.12 3.10
C SER A 156 17.73 10.51 3.30
N GLU A 157 17.34 11.15 2.20
CA GLU A 157 16.72 12.48 2.27
C GLU A 157 15.38 12.43 3.00
N GLU A 158 14.63 11.33 2.86
CA GLU A 158 13.38 11.11 3.57
C GLU A 158 13.59 10.98 5.07
N VAL A 159 14.68 10.36 5.55
CA VAL A 159 15.03 10.37 6.97
C VAL A 159 15.35 11.78 7.44
N LYS A 160 16.11 12.57 6.67
CA LYS A 160 16.40 13.96 7.04
C LYS A 160 15.12 14.79 7.13
N ASN A 161 14.22 14.63 6.15
CA ASN A 161 12.91 15.28 6.11
C ASN A 161 12.02 14.83 7.28
N TYR A 162 12.03 13.55 7.64
CA TYR A 162 11.32 13.00 8.80
C TYR A 162 11.83 13.62 10.10
N VAL A 163 13.14 13.61 10.32
CA VAL A 163 13.77 14.21 11.49
C VAL A 163 13.55 15.73 11.53
N GLY A 164 13.49 16.38 10.37
CA GLY A 164 13.15 17.79 10.21
C GLY A 164 11.68 18.14 10.42
N GLY A 165 10.81 17.15 10.63
CA GLY A 165 9.38 17.33 10.93
C GLY A 165 8.47 17.41 9.70
N LEU A 166 8.98 17.21 8.48
CA LEU A 166 8.21 17.32 7.23
C LEU A 166 7.18 16.19 7.02
N TYR A 167 7.20 15.15 7.84
CA TYR A 167 6.19 14.08 7.87
C TYR A 167 5.26 14.18 9.09
N GLY A 168 5.37 15.27 9.85
CA GLY A 168 4.62 15.48 11.10
C GLY A 168 5.43 15.10 12.34
N ARG A 169 4.72 14.87 13.45
CA ARG A 169 5.31 14.63 14.76
C ARG A 169 5.52 13.12 15.02
N PRO A 170 6.75 12.68 15.34
CA PRO A 170 7.00 11.31 15.79
C PRO A 170 6.25 10.99 17.10
N PRO A 171 5.77 9.75 17.30
CA PRO A 171 5.04 9.39 18.52
C PRO A 171 5.96 9.30 19.75
N GLY A 172 7.22 8.89 19.57
CA GLY A 172 8.26 8.88 20.58
C GLY A 172 9.41 9.85 20.27
N PRO A 173 10.36 10.02 21.20
CA PRO A 173 11.55 10.82 20.94
C PRO A 173 12.44 10.17 19.86
N ILE A 174 12.91 10.98 18.91
CA ILE A 174 13.99 10.58 17.98
C ILE A 174 15.31 10.50 18.77
N SER A 175 16.17 9.54 18.43
CA SER A 175 17.52 9.40 18.98
C SER A 175 18.24 10.77 18.97
N PRO A 176 18.80 11.21 20.12
CA PRO A 176 19.56 12.45 20.19
C PRO A 176 20.73 12.49 19.22
N GLU A 177 21.40 11.35 19.02
CA GLU A 177 22.53 11.18 18.12
C GLU A 177 22.11 11.39 16.67
N LEU A 178 21.03 10.72 16.23
CA LEU A 178 20.48 10.88 14.90
C LEU A 178 19.96 12.30 14.66
N LYS A 179 19.26 12.87 15.64
CA LYS A 179 18.76 14.25 15.56
C LYS A 179 19.90 15.25 15.40
N LYS A 180 20.97 15.11 16.18
CA LYS A 180 22.17 15.96 16.07
C LYS A 180 22.90 15.77 14.74
N LEU A 181 23.00 14.53 14.25
CA LEU A 181 23.65 14.21 12.99
C LEU A 181 22.93 14.85 11.79
N VAL A 182 21.59 14.88 11.82
CA VAL A 182 20.77 15.44 10.73
C VAL A 182 20.60 16.95 10.84
N LEU A 183 20.25 17.47 12.02
CA LEU A 183 19.85 18.87 12.19
C LEU A 183 20.99 19.78 12.68
N GLY A 184 22.04 19.21 13.28
CA GLY A 184 22.99 19.99 14.06
C GLY A 184 22.26 20.75 15.17
N ASP A 185 22.36 22.08 15.13
CA ASP A 185 21.70 22.97 16.09
C ASP A 185 20.30 23.45 15.64
N LYS A 186 19.86 23.08 14.43
CA LYS A 186 18.55 23.47 13.91
C LYS A 186 17.43 22.73 14.63
N GLN A 187 16.28 23.39 14.74
CA GLN A 187 15.06 22.75 15.23
C GLN A 187 14.23 22.22 14.06
N PRO A 188 13.54 21.08 14.24
CA PRO A 188 12.55 20.62 13.27
C PRO A 188 11.37 21.59 13.23
N ILE A 189 10.60 21.56 12.14
CA ILE A 189 9.35 22.32 12.07
C ILE A 189 8.36 21.80 13.12
N ALA A 190 7.55 22.71 13.67
CA ALA A 190 6.56 22.40 14.71
C ALA A 190 5.10 22.52 14.21
N VAL A 191 4.91 22.95 12.97
CA VAL A 191 3.59 23.14 12.33
C VAL A 191 3.24 21.96 11.44
N ARG A 192 1.99 21.90 10.96
CA ARG A 192 1.62 20.91 9.94
C ARG A 192 2.45 21.20 8.68
N PRO A 193 3.20 20.24 8.11
CA PRO A 193 4.13 20.50 7.00
C PRO A 193 3.49 21.19 5.78
N ALA A 194 2.24 20.87 5.51
CA ALA A 194 1.49 21.45 4.41
C ALA A 194 1.01 22.89 4.65
N ASP A 195 1.20 23.46 5.85
CA ASP A 195 1.03 24.91 6.10
C ASP A 195 2.19 25.73 5.50
N LEU A 196 3.30 25.07 5.16
CA LEU A 196 4.48 25.68 4.53
C LEU A 196 4.46 25.56 2.99
N LEU A 197 3.40 24.98 2.43
CA LEU A 197 3.27 24.72 1.00
C LEU A 197 2.22 25.63 0.38
N GLU A 198 2.56 26.27 -0.73
CA GLU A 198 1.60 26.98 -1.56
C GLU A 198 0.66 26.02 -2.30
N PRO A 199 -0.59 26.42 -2.59
CA PRO A 199 -1.49 25.63 -3.43
C PRO A 199 -0.87 25.25 -4.78
N GLY A 200 -0.78 23.94 -5.05
CA GLY A 200 -0.02 23.42 -6.20
C GLY A 200 -0.81 23.24 -7.50
N PHE A 201 -2.14 23.31 -7.48
CA PHE A 201 -2.98 22.86 -8.60
C PHE A 201 -2.82 23.73 -9.86
N GLU A 202 -2.89 25.07 -9.73
CA GLU A 202 -2.73 25.97 -10.89
C GLU A 202 -1.31 25.92 -11.46
N LYS A 203 -0.30 25.76 -10.60
CA LYS A 203 1.08 25.51 -11.03
C LYS A 203 1.19 24.22 -11.83
N ALA A 204 0.64 23.11 -11.31
CA ALA A 204 0.63 21.82 -11.99
C ALA A 204 -0.09 21.91 -13.35
N ARG A 205 -1.24 22.60 -13.42
CA ARG A 205 -2.01 22.85 -14.65
C ARG A 205 -1.17 23.59 -15.69
N ALA A 206 -0.49 24.66 -15.28
CA ALA A 206 0.37 25.43 -16.16
C ALA A 206 1.57 24.61 -16.67
N GLU A 207 2.20 23.81 -15.80
CA GLU A 207 3.37 23.00 -16.17
C GLU A 207 3.05 21.86 -17.13
N ILE A 208 1.94 21.14 -16.93
CA ILE A 208 1.54 20.03 -17.81
C ILE A 208 0.95 20.54 -19.13
N GLY A 209 0.31 21.72 -19.11
CA GLY A 209 -0.23 22.39 -20.28
C GLY A 209 -1.19 21.50 -21.08
N GLY A 210 -1.09 21.56 -22.40
CA GLY A 210 -1.97 20.83 -23.32
C GLY A 210 -1.85 19.29 -23.31
N LEU A 211 -0.94 18.71 -22.52
CA LEU A 211 -0.90 17.25 -22.33
C LEU A 211 -2.03 16.76 -21.42
N ALA A 212 -2.50 17.60 -20.50
CA ALA A 212 -3.66 17.29 -19.67
C ALA A 212 -4.96 17.55 -20.47
N GLN A 213 -5.84 16.56 -20.48
CA GLN A 213 -7.14 16.59 -21.14
C GLN A 213 -8.30 16.75 -20.15
N SER A 214 -8.03 16.60 -18.85
CA SER A 214 -8.99 16.77 -17.75
C SER A 214 -8.31 17.23 -16.46
N GLU A 215 -9.10 17.51 -15.42
CA GLU A 215 -8.55 17.86 -14.10
C GLU A 215 -7.86 16.67 -13.42
N GLU A 216 -8.34 15.45 -13.66
CA GLU A 216 -7.71 14.23 -13.18
C GLU A 216 -6.29 14.05 -13.74
N ASP A 217 -6.04 14.50 -14.98
CA ASP A 217 -4.69 14.50 -15.54
C ASP A 217 -3.78 15.51 -14.81
N VAL A 218 -4.31 16.70 -14.49
CA VAL A 218 -3.59 17.72 -13.70
C VAL A 218 -3.27 17.18 -12.31
N ILE A 219 -4.21 16.51 -11.65
CA ILE A 219 -4.01 15.88 -10.34
C ILE A 219 -2.96 14.76 -10.45
N SER A 220 -3.05 13.91 -11.47
CA SER A 220 -2.06 12.84 -11.70
C SER A 220 -0.66 13.42 -11.89
N TYR A 221 -0.53 14.53 -12.63
CA TYR A 221 0.71 15.26 -12.78
C TYR A 221 1.19 15.89 -11.46
N ALA A 222 0.29 16.47 -10.67
CA ALA A 222 0.64 17.05 -9.36
C ALA A 222 1.19 15.99 -8.38
N LEU A 223 0.66 14.76 -8.44
CA LEU A 223 1.13 13.64 -7.60
C LEU A 223 2.42 13.01 -8.12
N PHE A 224 2.55 12.82 -9.43
CA PHE A 224 3.68 12.12 -10.05
C PHE A 224 4.14 12.80 -11.37
N PRO A 225 4.79 13.97 -11.30
CA PRO A 225 5.03 14.81 -12.49
C PRO A 225 5.72 14.10 -13.65
N SER A 226 6.81 13.38 -13.39
CA SER A 226 7.58 12.68 -14.41
C SER A 226 6.81 11.50 -15.02
N VAL A 227 6.19 10.67 -14.16
CA VAL A 227 5.44 9.46 -14.58
C VAL A 227 4.20 9.85 -15.37
N ALA A 228 3.44 10.82 -14.89
CA ALA A 228 2.24 11.30 -15.55
C ALA A 228 2.55 11.94 -16.90
N ARG A 229 3.61 12.78 -16.98
CA ARG A 229 4.02 13.40 -18.24
C ARG A 229 4.40 12.35 -19.28
N GLU A 230 5.23 11.36 -18.91
CA GLU A 230 5.59 10.27 -19.82
C GLU A 230 4.35 9.48 -20.27
N PHE A 231 3.46 9.15 -19.33
CA PHE A 231 2.22 8.43 -19.61
C PHE A 231 1.31 9.20 -20.58
N PHE A 232 1.11 10.51 -20.38
CA PHE A 232 0.27 11.32 -21.26
C PHE A 232 0.88 11.54 -22.64
N GLN A 233 2.21 11.66 -22.73
CA GLN A 233 2.91 11.68 -24.02
C GLN A 233 2.71 10.37 -24.79
N ARG A 234 2.72 9.23 -24.09
CA ARG A 234 2.41 7.92 -24.69
C ARG A 234 0.95 7.82 -25.12
N ARG A 235 0.01 8.28 -24.28
CA ARG A 235 -1.42 8.35 -24.62
C ARG A 235 -1.65 9.16 -25.89
N ALA A 236 -1.01 10.33 -26.03
CA ALA A 236 -1.12 11.19 -27.20
C ALA A 236 -0.58 10.54 -28.49
N LYS A 237 0.41 9.65 -28.37
CA LYS A 237 0.96 8.86 -29.49
C LYS A 237 0.13 7.60 -29.81
N GLY A 238 -0.90 7.31 -29.01
CA GLY A 238 -1.62 6.04 -29.00
C GLY A 238 -0.86 5.00 -28.18
N PHE A 239 -1.55 4.34 -27.25
CA PHE A 239 -0.97 3.18 -26.58
C PHE A 239 -0.74 2.06 -27.60
N PRO A 240 0.39 1.33 -27.52
CA PRO A 240 0.54 0.11 -28.31
C PRO A 240 -0.62 -0.83 -27.99
N ALA A 241 -1.07 -1.60 -29.00
CA ALA A 241 -2.05 -2.65 -28.78
C ALA A 241 -1.61 -3.50 -27.58
N PRO A 242 -2.53 -3.88 -26.67
CA PRO A 242 -2.18 -4.71 -25.53
C PRO A 242 -1.41 -5.93 -26.03
N THR A 243 -0.36 -6.34 -25.29
CA THR A 243 0.33 -7.60 -25.60
C THR A 243 -0.70 -8.73 -25.68
N LYS A 244 -0.44 -9.79 -26.46
CA LYS A 244 -1.38 -10.92 -26.56
C LYS A 244 -1.79 -11.47 -25.18
N GLN A 245 -0.91 -11.36 -24.18
CA GLN A 245 -1.19 -11.67 -22.77
C GLN A 245 -2.17 -10.68 -22.13
N ALA A 246 -1.96 -9.36 -22.27
CA ALA A 246 -2.90 -8.36 -21.76
C ALA A 246 -4.25 -8.37 -22.52
N ALA A 247 -4.25 -8.68 -23.82
CA ALA A 247 -5.46 -8.81 -24.62
C ALA A 247 -6.24 -10.10 -24.29
N ALA A 248 -5.54 -11.22 -24.06
CA ALA A 248 -6.17 -12.46 -23.60
C ALA A 248 -6.80 -12.31 -22.21
N ALA A 249 -6.11 -11.61 -21.31
CA ALA A 249 -6.60 -11.27 -19.97
C ALA A 249 -7.91 -10.45 -20.00
N VAL A 250 -7.93 -9.39 -20.83
CA VAL A 250 -9.11 -8.55 -21.00
C VAL A 250 -10.26 -9.30 -21.69
N ALA A 251 -9.96 -10.14 -22.69
CA ALA A 251 -10.96 -10.92 -23.41
C ALA A 251 -11.60 -12.03 -22.56
N ALA A 252 -10.80 -12.71 -21.73
CA ALA A 252 -11.29 -13.71 -20.79
C ALA A 252 -12.17 -13.07 -19.69
N GLY A 253 -11.82 -11.85 -19.25
CA GLY A 253 -12.63 -11.05 -18.33
C GLY A 253 -13.96 -10.58 -18.95
N ALA A 254 -13.95 -10.16 -20.22
CA ALA A 254 -15.14 -9.68 -20.91
C ALA A 254 -16.17 -10.77 -21.22
N GLN A 255 -15.74 -12.03 -21.34
CA GLN A 255 -16.63 -13.18 -21.58
C GLN A 255 -17.38 -13.66 -20.32
N ALA A 256 -17.03 -13.16 -19.12
CA ALA A 256 -17.67 -13.52 -17.85
C ALA A 256 -18.85 -12.60 -17.43
N GLY A 257 -19.17 -11.56 -18.22
CA GLY A 257 -20.44 -10.81 -18.13
C GLY A 257 -20.58 -9.82 -16.96
N ALA A 258 -20.50 -8.53 -17.28
CA ALA A 258 -21.48 -7.51 -16.88
C ALA A 258 -21.22 -6.23 -17.69
N ALA A 259 -22.29 -5.59 -18.16
CA ALA A 259 -22.22 -4.29 -18.80
C ALA A 259 -21.47 -3.29 -17.92
N GLN A 260 -20.58 -2.48 -18.51
CA GLN A 260 -19.97 -1.36 -17.81
C GLN A 260 -21.10 -0.47 -17.27
N PRO A 261 -21.14 -0.15 -15.96
CA PRO A 261 -22.09 0.81 -15.46
C PRO A 261 -21.86 2.16 -16.17
N PRO A 262 -22.92 2.89 -16.57
CA PRO A 262 -22.81 4.11 -17.37
C PRO A 262 -22.14 5.29 -16.64
N VAL A 263 -21.63 5.08 -15.42
CA VAL A 263 -21.04 6.10 -14.57
C VAL A 263 -19.86 5.52 -13.79
N SER A 264 -18.80 6.31 -13.67
CA SER A 264 -17.60 5.95 -12.90
C SER A 264 -17.95 5.63 -11.44
N LEU A 265 -17.43 4.53 -10.89
CA LEU A 265 -17.74 4.02 -9.55
C LEU A 265 -17.48 5.04 -8.42
N TRP A 266 -16.57 6.00 -8.61
CA TRP A 266 -16.35 7.06 -7.61
C TRP A 266 -17.53 8.05 -7.51
N LYS A 267 -18.35 8.18 -8.57
CA LYS A 267 -19.59 9.00 -8.56
C LYS A 267 -20.75 8.30 -7.83
N LEU A 268 -20.66 6.99 -7.59
CA LEU A 268 -21.61 6.23 -6.77
C LEU A 268 -21.25 6.27 -5.27
N ALA A 269 -20.07 6.79 -4.90
CA ALA A 269 -19.63 6.91 -3.52
C ALA A 269 -20.27 8.09 -2.76
N SER A 270 -21.31 8.74 -3.31
CA SER A 270 -22.11 9.71 -2.55
C SER A 270 -22.95 8.97 -1.52
N ARG A 271 -22.49 9.02 -0.26
CA ARG A 271 -23.22 8.86 1.00
C ARG A 271 -24.58 8.19 0.88
N VAL A 272 -24.70 6.97 1.39
CA VAL A 272 -25.99 6.43 1.86
C VAL A 272 -26.58 7.46 2.84
N GLU A 273 -27.53 8.26 2.37
CA GLU A 273 -28.37 9.08 3.23
C GLU A 273 -29.18 8.11 4.09
N ARG A 274 -28.68 7.79 5.28
CA ARG A 274 -29.50 7.17 6.32
C ARG A 274 -30.56 8.19 6.69
N GLY A 275 -31.78 7.97 6.19
CA GLY A 275 -32.97 8.68 6.64
C GLY A 275 -33.09 8.54 8.16
N LEU A 276 -32.77 9.62 8.87
CA LEU A 276 -33.15 9.78 10.27
C LEU A 276 -34.64 10.09 10.30
N GLY A 277 -35.46 9.04 10.38
CA GLY A 277 -36.85 9.16 10.82
C GLY A 277 -36.88 9.63 12.27
N ARG A 278 -37.64 10.70 12.51
CA ARG A 278 -38.11 11.10 13.84
C ARG A 278 -39.30 10.24 14.25
#